data_AF-A0A2E1UL95-F1
#
_entry.id   AF-A0A2E1UL95-F1
#
_cell.length_a   1.000
_cell.length_b   1.000
_cell.length_c   1.000
_cell.angle_alpha   90.00
_cell.angle_beta   90.00
_cell.angle_gamma   90.00
#
_symmetry.space_group_name_H-M   'P 1'
#
loop_
_entity.id
_entity.type
_entity.pdbx_description
1 polymer ?
#
loop_
_entity_poly.entity_id
_entity_poly.type
_entity_poly.pdbx_seq_one_letter_code
_entity_poly.pdbx_strand_id
1 'polypeptide(L)'
;MRLLYIVIWISISTPLITIAQETSLGEARVSSVLTIDISRIARETQYGRRVFKEFENAQNELIENNTIIQNNLEAEEQSLVELRKTLAADEFMKLAVDFDERANSIRKERAELENILFEERDENISELLKLSVPFLQEIMLSYKATVIVDRRNIVLSNPMIDITEKAIELINDNLGDGTGNSD
;
A
#
# COMPACT_ATOMS: atom_id res chain seq x y z
N MET A 1 76.12 32.57 -68.59
CA MET A 1 75.56 31.20 -68.50
C MET A 1 74.62 31.17 -67.30
N ARG A 2 73.32 31.36 -67.51
CA ARG A 2 72.28 30.30 -67.41
C ARG A 2 72.35 29.47 -66.11
N LEU A 3 71.46 29.77 -65.17
CA LEU A 3 70.57 28.87 -64.41
C LEU A 3 69.82 29.78 -63.41
N LEU A 4 68.56 30.22 -63.61
CA LEU A 4 67.29 29.52 -63.82
C LEU A 4 66.86 28.67 -62.61
N TYR A 5 65.99 29.28 -61.77
CA TYR A 5 64.88 28.77 -60.91
C TYR A 5 65.09 27.46 -60.10
N ILE A 6 64.60 27.29 -58.86
CA ILE A 6 63.20 27.28 -58.43
C ILE A 6 63.18 27.36 -56.89
N VAL A 7 62.40 28.28 -56.33
CA VAL A 7 62.01 28.26 -54.91
C VAL A 7 60.82 27.31 -54.78
N ILE A 8 61.03 26.14 -54.20
CA ILE A 8 59.96 25.20 -53.89
C ILE A 8 59.29 25.67 -52.59
N TRP A 9 58.09 26.20 -52.72
CA TRP A 9 57.17 26.45 -51.61
C TRP A 9 56.53 25.12 -51.24
N ILE A 10 56.98 24.49 -50.15
CA ILE A 10 56.34 23.29 -49.61
C ILE A 10 55.13 23.75 -48.79
N SER A 11 53.95 23.72 -49.40
CA SER A 11 52.68 23.78 -48.66
C SER A 11 52.49 22.49 -47.89
N ILE A 12 52.85 22.50 -46.60
CA ILE A 12 52.49 21.41 -45.68
C ILE A 12 51.00 21.58 -45.36
N SER A 13 50.16 20.88 -46.11
CA SER A 13 48.78 20.60 -45.73
C SER A 13 48.81 19.69 -44.51
N THR A 14 48.69 20.25 -43.30
CA THR A 14 48.42 19.43 -42.11
C THR A 14 46.98 18.94 -42.20
N PRO A 15 46.71 17.62 -42.32
CA PRO A 15 45.36 17.13 -42.18
C PRO A 15 44.92 17.42 -40.74
N LEU A 16 43.83 18.16 -40.59
CA LEU A 16 43.10 18.21 -39.34
C LEU A 16 42.66 16.78 -39.04
N ILE A 17 43.29 16.12 -38.07
CA ILE A 17 42.78 14.87 -37.53
C ILE A 17 41.54 15.24 -36.73
N THR A 18 40.37 15.16 -37.37
CA THR A 18 39.11 15.15 -36.65
C THR A 18 39.06 13.86 -35.84
N ILE A 19 39.34 13.95 -34.54
CA ILE A 19 38.96 12.92 -33.59
C ILE A 19 37.44 13.03 -33.49
N ALA A 20 36.73 12.21 -34.25
CA ALA A 20 35.33 11.95 -33.95
C ALA A 20 35.32 11.25 -32.59
N GLN A 21 34.96 11.97 -31.53
CA GLN A 21 34.51 11.31 -30.31
C GLN A 21 33.23 10.57 -30.69
N GLU A 22 33.34 9.27 -30.95
CA GLU A 22 32.24 8.34 -30.70
C GLU A 22 31.90 8.54 -29.23
N THR A 23 30.92 9.41 -28.98
CA THR A 23 30.20 9.40 -27.73
C THR A 23 29.56 8.03 -27.72
N SER A 24 30.18 7.07 -27.04
CA SER A 24 29.44 5.92 -26.54
C SER A 24 28.42 6.50 -25.58
N LEU A 25 27.26 6.87 -26.14
CA LEU A 25 26.02 6.84 -25.41
C LEU A 25 25.98 5.42 -24.86
N GLY A 26 26.44 5.25 -23.62
CA GLY A 26 26.47 3.95 -22.97
C GLY A 26 25.14 3.29 -23.26
N GLU A 27 25.16 2.13 -23.92
CA GLU A 27 23.96 1.48 -24.43
C GLU A 27 22.89 1.56 -23.34
N ALA A 28 21.86 2.38 -23.59
CA ALA A 28 20.69 2.36 -22.74
C ALA A 28 20.10 0.97 -22.94
N ARG A 29 20.52 0.02 -22.10
CA ARG A 29 19.95 -1.33 -22.08
C ARG A 29 18.46 -1.11 -21.91
N VAL A 30 17.69 -1.51 -22.91
CA VAL A 30 16.23 -1.46 -22.86
C VAL A 30 15.81 -2.39 -21.72
N SER A 31 15.65 -1.80 -20.54
CA SER A 31 15.17 -2.49 -19.36
C SER A 31 13.69 -2.78 -19.55
N SER A 32 13.29 -4.05 -19.41
CA SER A 32 11.87 -4.39 -19.42
C SER A 32 11.23 -3.87 -18.12
N VAL A 33 10.09 -3.21 -18.30
CA VAL A 33 9.21 -2.75 -17.22
C VAL A 33 8.09 -3.75 -17.10
N LEU A 34 7.80 -4.19 -15.88
CA LEU A 34 6.62 -5.00 -15.57
C LEU A 34 5.60 -4.13 -14.82
N THR A 35 4.35 -4.58 -14.85
CA THR A 35 3.24 -3.93 -14.14
C THR A 35 2.53 -4.91 -13.22
N ILE A 36 2.01 -4.41 -12.11
CA ILE A 36 1.28 -5.21 -11.12
C ILE A 36 0.09 -4.42 -10.60
N ASP A 37 -1.02 -5.09 -10.32
CA ASP A 37 -2.15 -4.51 -9.59
C ASP A 37 -2.06 -4.88 -8.12
N ILE A 38 -1.54 -3.96 -7.30
CA ILE A 38 -1.40 -4.15 -5.85
C ILE A 38 -2.77 -4.35 -5.18
N SER A 39 -3.82 -3.72 -5.72
CA SER A 39 -5.17 -3.84 -5.15
C SER A 39 -5.74 -5.24 -5.39
N ARG A 40 -5.43 -5.85 -6.53
CA ARG A 40 -5.73 -7.27 -6.78
C ARG A 40 -4.89 -8.19 -5.90
N ILE A 41 -3.59 -7.93 -5.73
CA ILE A 41 -2.73 -8.71 -4.81
C ILE A 41 -3.33 -8.73 -3.40
N ALA A 42 -3.75 -7.58 -2.88
CA ALA A 42 -4.39 -7.47 -1.57
C ALA A 42 -5.73 -8.24 -1.47
N ARG A 43 -6.52 -8.31 -2.55
CA ARG A 43 -7.86 -8.95 -2.50
C ARG A 43 -7.89 -10.42 -2.92
N GLU A 44 -6.95 -10.84 -3.76
CA GLU A 44 -7.02 -12.12 -4.48
C GLU A 44 -5.96 -13.13 -4.03
N THR A 45 -4.99 -12.72 -3.20
CA THR A 45 -4.14 -13.68 -2.49
C THR A 45 -4.92 -14.35 -1.35
N GLN A 46 -4.52 -15.57 -0.97
CA GLN A 46 -5.09 -16.28 0.17
C GLN A 46 -4.89 -15.47 1.46
N TYR A 47 -3.68 -14.94 1.67
CA TYR A 47 -3.36 -14.04 2.78
C TYR A 47 -4.30 -12.83 2.79
N GLY A 48 -4.40 -12.11 1.67
CA GLY A 48 -5.24 -10.94 1.56
C GLY A 48 -6.72 -11.21 1.83
N ARG A 49 -7.26 -12.32 1.29
CA ARG A 49 -8.63 -12.76 1.58
C ARG A 49 -8.84 -13.07 3.05
N ARG A 50 -7.88 -13.71 3.72
CA ARG A 50 -7.95 -13.96 5.17
C ARG A 50 -8.06 -12.65 5.93
N VAL A 51 -7.16 -11.71 5.68
CA VAL A 51 -7.15 -10.37 6.33
C VAL A 51 -8.48 -9.65 6.14
N PHE A 52 -9.01 -9.60 4.92
CA PHE A 52 -10.31 -8.96 4.66
C PHE A 52 -11.46 -9.66 5.39
N LYS A 53 -11.43 -10.99 5.48
CA LYS A 53 -12.44 -11.76 6.20
C LYS A 53 -12.36 -11.55 7.71
N GLU A 54 -11.16 -11.51 8.28
CA GLU A 54 -10.93 -11.19 9.70
C GLU A 54 -11.43 -9.79 10.02
N PHE A 55 -11.11 -8.81 9.18
CA PHE A 55 -11.58 -7.43 9.31
C PHE A 55 -13.11 -7.30 9.20
N GLU A 56 -13.75 -8.02 8.26
CA GLU A 56 -15.21 -8.05 8.14
C GLU A 56 -15.88 -8.66 9.39
N ASN A 57 -15.32 -9.76 9.91
CA ASN A 57 -15.83 -10.39 11.14
C ASN A 57 -15.71 -9.43 12.34
N ALA A 58 -14.55 -8.78 12.50
CA ALA A 58 -14.32 -7.85 13.59
C ALA A 58 -15.24 -6.62 13.51
N GLN A 59 -15.50 -6.10 12.30
CA GLN A 59 -16.48 -5.02 12.11
C GLN A 59 -17.90 -5.44 12.49
N ASN A 60 -18.32 -6.64 12.08
CA ASN A 60 -19.66 -7.14 12.41
C ASN A 60 -19.83 -7.30 13.93
N GLU A 61 -18.82 -7.83 14.61
CA GLU A 61 -18.80 -7.92 16.07
C GLU A 61 -18.83 -6.53 16.73
N LEU A 62 -18.09 -5.55 16.20
CA LEU A 62 -18.10 -4.19 16.71
C LEU A 62 -19.50 -3.55 16.58
N ILE A 63 -20.18 -3.74 15.44
CA ILE A 63 -21.54 -3.24 15.18
C ILE A 63 -22.55 -3.87 16.14
N GLU A 64 -22.48 -5.19 16.34
CA GLU A 64 -23.37 -5.90 17.27
C GLU A 64 -23.19 -5.38 18.70
N ASN A 65 -21.94 -5.29 19.15
CA ASN A 65 -21.63 -4.78 20.48
C ASN A 65 -22.05 -3.30 20.65
N ASN A 66 -21.91 -2.47 19.60
CA ASN A 66 -22.40 -1.08 19.60
C ASN A 66 -23.91 -1.01 19.80
N THR A 67 -24.66 -1.90 19.14
CA THR A 67 -26.12 -1.97 19.26
C THR A 67 -26.54 -2.35 20.68
N ILE A 68 -25.86 -3.32 21.31
CA ILE A 68 -26.12 -3.71 22.71
C ILE A 68 -25.88 -2.54 23.65
N ILE A 69 -24.75 -1.84 23.50
CA ILE A 69 -24.39 -0.69 24.33
C ILE A 69 -25.40 0.44 24.17
N GLN A 70 -25.83 0.74 22.94
CA GLN A 70 -26.82 1.77 22.66
C GLN A 70 -28.15 1.46 23.35
N ASN A 71 -28.64 0.22 23.26
CA ASN A 71 -29.86 -0.20 23.94
C ASN A 71 -29.75 -0.06 25.48
N ASN A 72 -28.58 -0.39 26.05
CA ASN A 72 -28.34 -0.25 27.49
C ASN A 72 -28.34 1.23 27.92
N LEU A 73 -27.71 2.11 27.13
CA LEU A 73 -27.70 3.55 27.39
C LEU A 73 -29.10 4.15 27.28
N GLU A 74 -29.92 3.72 26.31
CA GLU A 74 -31.32 4.15 26.18
C GLU A 74 -32.18 3.71 27.37
N ALA A 75 -32.01 2.47 27.84
CA ALA A 75 -32.73 1.98 29.02
C ALA A 75 -32.32 2.75 30.31
N GLU A 76 -31.04 3.11 30.42
CA GLU A 76 -30.53 3.92 31.51
C GLU A 76 -31.06 5.37 31.43
N GLU A 77 -31.08 5.98 30.25
CA GLU A 77 -31.65 7.31 30.04
C GLU A 77 -33.13 7.36 30.42
N GLN A 78 -33.92 6.35 30.01
CA GLN A 78 -35.31 6.23 30.42
C GLN A 78 -35.47 6.12 31.94
N SER A 79 -34.59 5.37 32.60
CA SER A 79 -34.58 5.24 34.06
C SER A 79 -34.27 6.59 34.74
N LEU A 80 -33.34 7.36 34.20
CA LEU A 80 -33.03 8.73 34.68
C LEU A 80 -34.22 9.68 34.49
N VAL A 81 -34.96 9.59 33.39
CA VAL A 81 -36.17 10.38 33.15
C VAL A 81 -37.25 10.09 34.20
N GLU A 82 -37.43 8.84 34.59
CA GLU A 82 -38.37 8.47 35.65
C GLU A 82 -37.89 8.95 37.03
N LEU A 83 -36.60 8.78 37.35
CA LEU A 83 -36.01 9.27 38.60
C LEU A 83 -36.08 10.79 38.74
N ARG A 84 -35.99 11.54 37.64
CA ARG A 84 -36.12 13.01 37.65
C ARG A 84 -37.45 13.48 38.23
N LYS A 85 -38.51 12.67 38.12
CA LYS A 85 -39.85 13.01 38.65
C LYS A 85 -39.93 12.90 40.17
N THR A 86 -39.00 12.19 40.80
CA THR A 86 -39.08 11.81 42.22
C THR A 86 -37.88 12.29 43.06
N LEU A 87 -36.69 12.40 42.47
CA LEU A 87 -35.46 12.78 43.17
C LEU A 87 -35.33 14.29 43.41
N ALA A 88 -34.57 14.64 44.46
CA ALA A 88 -34.12 16.01 44.66
C ALA A 88 -33.18 16.46 43.52
N ALA A 89 -33.17 17.75 43.23
CA ALA A 89 -32.45 18.29 42.08
C ALA A 89 -30.94 18.05 42.14
N ASP A 90 -30.34 18.12 43.33
CA ASP A 90 -28.93 17.89 43.58
C ASP A 90 -28.54 16.41 43.46
N GLU A 91 -29.40 15.49 43.90
CA GLU A 91 -29.22 14.05 43.72
C GLU A 91 -29.34 13.65 42.25
N PHE A 92 -30.35 14.15 41.53
CA PHE A 92 -30.51 13.93 40.10
C PHE A 92 -29.33 14.47 39.30
N MET A 93 -28.82 15.66 39.64
CA MET A 93 -27.68 16.27 38.94
C MET A 93 -26.44 15.36 38.97
N LYS A 94 -26.16 14.71 40.10
CA LYS A 94 -25.03 13.77 40.23
C LYS A 94 -25.17 12.57 39.28
N LEU A 95 -26.37 12.00 39.20
CA LEU A 95 -26.65 10.88 38.30
C LEU A 95 -26.56 11.27 36.82
N ALA A 96 -27.05 12.46 36.47
CA ALA A 96 -26.99 12.97 35.11
C ALA A 96 -25.54 13.23 34.65
N VAL A 97 -24.69 13.78 35.52
CA VAL A 97 -23.26 13.99 35.22
C VAL A 97 -22.55 12.65 35.03
N ASP A 98 -22.77 11.68 35.92
CA ASP A 98 -22.16 10.34 35.81
C ASP A 98 -22.57 9.63 34.50
N PHE A 99 -23.85 9.72 34.12
CA PHE A 99 -24.32 9.18 32.85
C PHE A 99 -23.68 9.87 31.65
N ASP A 100 -23.61 11.21 31.62
CA ASP A 100 -23.00 11.94 30.51
C ASP A 100 -21.50 11.63 30.37
N GLU A 101 -20.78 11.56 31.49
CA GLU A 101 -19.37 11.16 31.52
C GLU A 101 -19.17 9.75 30.95
N ARG A 102 -19.98 8.78 31.38
CA ARG A 102 -19.92 7.40 30.85
C ARG A 102 -20.28 7.32 29.38
N ALA A 103 -21.38 7.96 28.95
CA ALA A 103 -21.82 7.97 27.56
C ALA A 103 -20.76 8.58 26.64
N ASN A 104 -20.12 9.69 27.06
CA ASN A 104 -19.05 10.32 26.31
C ASN A 104 -17.77 9.49 26.28
N SER A 105 -17.43 8.79 27.38
CA SER A 105 -16.30 7.86 27.42
C SER A 105 -16.49 6.72 26.42
N ILE A 106 -17.67 6.09 26.45
CA ILE A 106 -18.03 5.00 25.54
C ILE A 106 -17.93 5.48 24.08
N ARG A 107 -18.52 6.62 23.73
CA ARG A 107 -18.45 7.15 22.35
C ARG A 107 -17.00 7.31 21.85
N LYS A 108 -16.10 7.80 22.70
CA LYS A 108 -14.68 7.95 22.36
C LYS A 108 -13.99 6.61 22.18
N GLU A 109 -14.19 5.69 23.12
CA GLU A 109 -13.62 4.34 23.05
C GLU A 109 -14.06 3.62 21.77
N ARG A 110 -15.34 3.73 21.38
CA ARG A 110 -15.84 3.07 20.17
C ARG A 110 -15.28 3.67 18.88
N ALA A 111 -15.15 5.00 18.81
CA ALA A 111 -14.52 5.64 17.66
C ALA A 111 -13.04 5.22 17.53
N GLU A 112 -12.34 5.05 18.65
CA GLU A 112 -10.96 4.58 18.66
C GLU A 112 -10.83 3.13 18.21
N LEU A 113 -11.71 2.24 18.70
CA LEU A 113 -11.73 0.83 18.27
C LEU A 113 -11.97 0.69 16.77
N GLU A 114 -12.84 1.52 16.19
CA GLU A 114 -13.06 1.53 14.74
C GLU A 114 -11.76 1.90 14.01
N ASN A 115 -11.06 2.97 14.42
CA ASN A 115 -9.79 3.35 13.81
C ASN A 115 -8.73 2.23 13.91
N ILE A 116 -8.59 1.61 15.09
CA ILE A 116 -7.64 0.52 15.32
C ILE A 116 -7.89 -0.66 14.36
N LEU A 117 -9.15 -1.04 14.12
CA LEU A 117 -9.46 -2.12 13.18
C LEU A 117 -9.03 -1.78 11.74
N PHE A 118 -9.19 -0.53 11.32
CA PHE A 118 -8.76 -0.10 9.99
C PHE A 118 -7.22 -0.11 9.88
N GLU A 119 -6.53 0.38 10.92
CA GLU A 119 -5.08 0.37 11.01
C GLU A 119 -4.51 -1.06 10.97
N GLU A 120 -5.07 -1.98 11.76
CA GLU A 120 -4.63 -3.38 11.79
C GLU A 120 -4.77 -4.04 10.41
N ARG A 121 -5.88 -3.80 9.70
CA ARG A 121 -6.08 -4.31 8.34
C ARG A 121 -5.05 -3.72 7.37
N ASP A 122 -4.76 -2.42 7.45
CA ASP A 122 -3.78 -1.76 6.58
C ASP A 122 -2.35 -2.24 6.87
N GLU A 123 -2.00 -2.46 8.13
CA GLU A 123 -0.73 -3.05 8.56
C GLU A 123 -0.56 -4.47 8.03
N ASN A 124 -1.60 -5.31 8.11
CA ASN A 124 -1.57 -6.66 7.55
C ASN A 124 -1.40 -6.66 6.02
N ILE A 125 -2.03 -5.73 5.29
CA ILE A 125 -1.82 -5.59 3.85
C ILE A 125 -0.41 -5.09 3.54
N SER A 126 0.14 -4.17 4.34
CA SER A 126 1.54 -3.75 4.23
C SER A 126 2.50 -4.92 4.43
N GLU A 127 2.25 -5.77 5.42
CA GLU A 127 3.07 -6.95 5.68
C GLU A 127 2.97 -7.97 4.54
N LEU A 128 1.77 -8.21 3.97
CA LEU A 128 1.62 -9.01 2.75
C LEU A 128 2.54 -8.53 1.63
N LEU A 129 2.55 -7.22 1.34
CA LEU A 129 3.38 -6.68 0.26
C LEU A 129 4.87 -6.83 0.56
N LYS A 130 5.28 -6.63 1.82
CA LYS A 130 6.66 -6.83 2.27
C LYS A 130 7.09 -8.28 2.13
N LEU A 131 6.25 -9.23 2.57
CA LEU A 131 6.50 -10.67 2.44
C LEU A 131 6.49 -11.13 0.98
N SER A 132 5.80 -10.40 0.10
CA SER A 132 5.72 -10.72 -1.33
C SER A 132 6.97 -10.33 -2.13
N VAL A 133 7.81 -9.43 -1.59
CA VAL A 133 8.98 -8.87 -2.29
C VAL A 133 9.91 -9.95 -2.88
N PRO A 134 10.29 -11.04 -2.17
CA PRO A 134 11.14 -12.08 -2.74
C PRO A 134 10.52 -12.77 -3.97
N PHE A 135 9.21 -13.01 -3.95
CA PHE A 135 8.49 -13.65 -5.06
C PHE A 135 8.41 -12.71 -6.28
N LEU A 136 8.20 -11.41 -6.04
CA LEU A 136 8.24 -10.41 -7.10
C LEU A 136 9.64 -10.28 -7.71
N GLN A 137 10.71 -10.45 -6.92
CA GLN A 137 12.09 -10.48 -7.43
C GLN A 137 12.34 -11.70 -8.32
N GLU A 138 11.82 -12.87 -7.97
CA GLU A 138 11.93 -14.08 -8.82
C GLU A 138 11.28 -13.87 -10.20
N ILE A 139 10.08 -13.28 -10.21
CA ILE A 139 9.40 -12.91 -11.45
C ILE A 139 10.24 -11.87 -12.22
N MET A 140 10.71 -10.82 -11.54
CA MET A 140 11.51 -9.78 -12.17
C MET A 140 12.78 -10.33 -12.86
N LEU A 141 13.49 -11.25 -12.20
CA LEU A 141 14.67 -11.94 -12.77
C LEU A 141 14.29 -12.79 -13.98
N SER A 142 13.21 -13.56 -13.90
CA SER A 142 12.73 -14.43 -14.98
C SER A 142 12.41 -13.65 -16.26
N TYR A 143 11.87 -12.45 -16.12
CA TYR A 143 11.52 -11.55 -17.22
C TYR A 143 12.65 -10.56 -17.59
N LYS A 144 13.82 -10.66 -16.93
CA LYS A 144 14.95 -9.72 -17.07
C LYS A 144 14.54 -8.26 -16.90
N ALA A 145 13.53 -8.02 -16.07
CA ALA A 145 13.01 -6.70 -15.78
C ALA A 145 13.87 -6.00 -14.74
N THR A 146 13.83 -4.67 -14.73
CA THR A 146 14.55 -3.86 -13.71
C THR A 146 13.59 -3.12 -12.79
N VAL A 147 12.31 -3.03 -13.15
CA VAL A 147 11.31 -2.37 -12.32
C VAL A 147 9.94 -3.01 -12.51
N ILE A 148 9.19 -3.10 -11.40
CA ILE A 148 7.77 -3.41 -11.37
C ILE A 148 7.04 -2.13 -10.93
N VAL A 149 6.00 -1.73 -11.66
CA VAL A 149 5.23 -0.51 -11.39
C VAL A 149 3.77 -0.86 -11.10
N ASP A 150 3.20 -0.25 -10.06
CA ASP A 150 1.76 -0.39 -9.79
C ASP A 150 0.93 0.21 -10.93
N ARG A 151 -0.03 -0.55 -11.44
CA ARG A 151 -0.97 -0.16 -12.50
C ARG A 151 -1.74 1.12 -12.18
N ARG A 152 -1.94 1.47 -10.91
CA ARG A 152 -2.62 2.72 -10.51
C ARG A 152 -1.85 3.99 -10.88
N ASN A 153 -0.55 3.89 -11.13
CA ASN A 153 0.33 5.02 -11.40
C ASN A 153 0.65 5.20 -12.90
N ILE A 154 -0.01 4.45 -13.78
CA ILE A 154 0.24 4.46 -15.23
C ILE A 154 -1.06 4.68 -16.01
N VAL A 155 -0.98 5.46 -17.08
CA VAL A 155 -2.16 5.77 -17.93
C VAL A 155 -2.47 4.60 -18.87
N LEU A 156 -1.43 3.95 -19.39
CA LEU A 156 -1.55 2.85 -20.35
C LEU A 156 -0.35 1.93 -20.23
N SER A 157 -0.59 0.63 -20.16
CA SER A 157 0.42 -0.42 -20.33
C SER A 157 -0.07 -1.47 -21.32
N ASN A 158 0.87 -2.19 -21.92
CA ASN A 158 0.56 -3.40 -22.66
C ASN A 158 0.14 -4.50 -21.65
N PRO A 159 -1.01 -5.19 -21.81
CA PRO A 159 -1.39 -6.28 -20.93
C PRO A 159 -0.35 -7.41 -20.83
N MET A 160 0.53 -7.57 -21.84
CA MET A 160 1.58 -8.59 -21.84
C MET A 160 2.69 -8.36 -20.80
N ILE A 161 2.78 -7.15 -20.22
CA ILE A 161 3.73 -6.85 -19.14
C ILE A 161 3.07 -6.86 -17.76
N ASP A 162 1.80 -7.25 -17.66
CA ASP A 162 1.09 -7.42 -16.39
C ASP A 162 1.43 -8.78 -15.78
N ILE A 163 2.03 -8.77 -14.59
CA ILE A 163 2.41 -9.96 -13.84
C ILE A 163 1.47 -10.28 -12.68
N THR A 164 0.34 -9.58 -12.55
CA THR A 164 -0.55 -9.68 -11.38
C THR A 164 -0.96 -11.12 -11.10
N GLU A 165 -1.44 -11.85 -12.10
CA GLU A 165 -1.88 -13.24 -11.93
C GLU A 165 -0.73 -14.13 -11.47
N LYS A 166 0.42 -14.01 -12.13
CA LYS A 166 1.63 -14.78 -11.80
C LYS A 166 2.12 -14.50 -10.38
N ALA A 167 2.04 -13.25 -9.95
CA ALA A 167 2.39 -12.85 -8.59
C ALA A 167 1.40 -13.44 -7.56
N ILE A 168 0.09 -13.40 -7.83
CA ILE A 168 -0.92 -14.02 -6.95
C ILE A 168 -0.66 -15.51 -6.79
N GLU A 169 -0.42 -16.23 -7.89
CA GLU A 169 -0.09 -17.66 -7.88
C GLU A 169 1.15 -17.92 -7.01
N LEU A 170 2.27 -17.24 -7.30
CA LEU A 170 3.52 -17.48 -6.60
C LEU A 170 3.46 -17.10 -5.11
N ILE A 171 2.76 -16.01 -4.77
CA ILE A 171 2.52 -15.63 -3.37
C ILE A 171 1.69 -16.71 -2.67
N ASN A 172 0.61 -17.19 -3.29
CA ASN A 172 -0.22 -18.22 -2.68
C ASN A 172 0.54 -19.54 -2.47
N ASP A 173 1.36 -19.94 -3.45
CA ASP A 173 2.13 -21.19 -3.38
C ASP A 173 3.17 -21.18 -2.25
N ASN A 174 3.74 -20.01 -1.93
CA ASN A 174 4.83 -19.88 -0.95
C ASN A 174 4.38 -19.36 0.42
N LEU A 175 3.42 -18.43 0.45
CA LEU A 175 2.95 -17.75 1.67
C LEU A 175 1.62 -18.33 2.18
N GLY A 176 0.81 -18.93 1.31
CA GLY A 176 -0.53 -19.38 1.65
C GLY A 176 -1.40 -18.24 2.20
N ASP A 177 -2.12 -18.53 3.28
CA ASP A 177 -2.88 -17.54 4.05
C ASP A 177 -2.03 -16.78 5.08
N GLY A 178 -0.75 -17.13 5.25
CA GLY A 178 0.15 -16.50 6.24
C GLY A 178 0.03 -17.03 7.66
N THR A 179 -0.77 -18.07 7.93
CA THR A 179 -0.85 -18.69 9.28
C THR A 179 0.11 -19.87 9.45
N GLY A 180 0.84 -20.27 8.40
CA GLY A 180 1.72 -21.44 8.41
C GLY A 180 3.12 -21.23 9.00
N ASN A 181 3.49 -20.00 9.37
CA ASN A 181 4.82 -19.65 9.89
C ASN A 181 4.79 -19.09 11.33
N SER A 182 3.75 -19.38 12.10
CA SER A 182 3.62 -18.96 13.50
C SER A 182 4.05 -20.08 14.48
N ASP A 183 5.23 -20.67 14.27
CA ASP A 183 5.97 -21.51 15.22
C ASP A 183 7.43 -21.06 15.30
#